data_AF-A0A2N9JGJ5-F1
#
_entry.id   AF-A0A2N9JGJ5-F1
#
_cell.length_a   1.000
_cell.length_b   1.000
_cell.length_c   1.000
_cell.angle_alpha   90.00
_cell.angle_beta   90.00
_cell.angle_gamma   90.00
#
_symmetry.space_group_name_H-M   'P 1'
#
loop_
_entity.id
_entity.type
_entity.pdbx_description
1 polymer ?
#
loop_
_entity_poly.entity_id
_entity_poly.type
_entity_poly.pdbx_seq_one_letter_code
_entity_poly.pdbx_strand_id
1 'polypeptide(L)'
;MDVPAALAALQRRARTEGAEPLLTHYDLAGGGRTELSVATFANWVNKTANLIEDVGADAGQVGLPLATSRPGHWMTLIWPLAAWQRECTVSPSADHADVAVVGPDDSQPIVPGATFACSLHPLGLGLRDLPPGVLDYTTEALAQPDRAGTLPSGPNAPAWIDGATVLSHAEVADVTPVAERVLVRPSDALGTLRAALIAPLLGGGSAVVVEGDADDARVEAVRVAERCVE
;
A
#
# COMPACT_ATOMS: atom_id res chain seq x y z
N MET A 1 20.82 10.14 -5.96
CA MET A 1 19.80 9.48 -6.81
C MET A 1 18.49 10.10 -6.45
N ASP A 2 17.70 10.49 -7.44
CA ASP A 2 16.36 11.00 -7.21
C ASP A 2 15.48 9.82 -6.79
N VAL A 3 15.00 9.87 -5.55
CA VAL A 3 14.11 8.87 -4.96
C VAL A 3 12.85 9.62 -4.52
N PRO A 4 11.65 9.11 -4.80
CA PRO A 4 10.41 9.74 -4.35
C PRO A 4 10.42 10.03 -2.86
N ALA A 5 9.91 11.20 -2.46
CA ALA A 5 10.01 11.68 -1.07
C ALA A 5 9.44 10.69 -0.04
N ALA A 6 8.31 10.06 -0.34
CA ALA A 6 7.70 9.04 0.51
C ALA A 6 8.58 7.79 0.68
N LEU A 7 9.22 7.32 -0.40
CA LEU A 7 10.17 6.20 -0.35
C LEU A 7 11.42 6.55 0.45
N ALA A 8 12.00 7.73 0.20
CA ALA A 8 13.14 8.21 0.95
C ALA A 8 12.84 8.33 2.45
N ALA A 9 11.62 8.77 2.80
CA ALA A 9 11.16 8.85 4.19
C ALA A 9 11.02 7.46 4.82
N LEU A 10 10.35 6.50 4.16
CA LEU A 10 10.23 5.12 4.64
C LEU A 10 11.61 4.49 4.86
N GLN A 11 12.50 4.60 3.87
CA GLN A 11 13.85 4.04 3.93
C GLN A 11 14.67 4.64 5.08
N ARG A 12 14.58 5.96 5.28
CA ARG A 12 15.24 6.64 6.41
C ARG A 12 14.70 6.11 7.74
N ARG A 13 13.39 6.10 7.92
CA ARG A 13 12.74 5.66 9.16
C ARG A 13 12.99 4.18 9.44
N ALA A 14 13.02 3.32 8.44
CA ALA A 14 13.36 1.91 8.64
C ALA A 14 14.76 1.70 9.25
N ARG A 15 15.71 2.63 8.99
CA ARG A 15 17.05 2.59 9.58
C ARG A 15 17.13 3.18 10.99
N THR A 16 16.28 4.14 11.33
CA THR A 16 16.37 4.91 12.59
C THR A 16 15.30 4.59 13.62
N GLU A 17 14.12 4.15 13.15
CA GLU A 17 12.86 4.02 13.89
C GLU A 17 12.13 2.71 13.52
N GLY A 18 12.88 1.66 13.12
CA GLY A 18 12.30 0.45 12.54
C GLY A 18 11.27 -0.28 13.43
N ALA A 19 11.39 -0.15 14.75
CA ALA A 19 10.47 -0.76 15.71
C ALA A 19 9.19 0.05 15.96
N GLU A 20 9.15 1.33 15.55
CA GLU A 20 7.99 2.19 15.77
C GLU A 20 6.79 1.71 14.93
N PRO A 21 5.55 1.80 15.45
CA PRO A 21 4.34 1.54 14.66
C PRO A 21 4.26 2.50 13.48
N LEU A 22 3.99 1.99 12.28
CA LEU A 22 3.72 2.82 11.10
C LEU A 22 2.24 2.81 10.75
N LEU A 23 1.64 1.63 10.72
CA LEU A 23 0.27 1.42 10.27
C LEU A 23 -0.42 0.38 11.17
N THR A 24 -1.53 0.75 11.77
CA THR A 24 -2.43 -0.19 12.44
C THR A 24 -3.76 -0.20 11.69
N HIS A 25 -4.14 -1.34 11.13
CA HIS A 25 -5.39 -1.54 10.41
C HIS A 25 -6.40 -2.27 11.30
N TYR A 26 -7.64 -1.77 11.28
CA TYR A 26 -8.79 -2.35 11.95
C TYR A 26 -9.85 -2.71 10.91
N ASP A 27 -10.26 -3.99 10.91
CA ASP A 27 -11.53 -4.45 10.34
C ASP A 27 -12.51 -4.67 11.49
N LEU A 28 -13.37 -3.68 11.72
CA LEU A 28 -14.34 -3.76 12.81
C LEU A 28 -15.48 -4.74 12.50
N ALA A 29 -15.76 -5.06 11.24
CA ALA A 29 -16.80 -6.04 10.90
C ALA A 29 -16.31 -7.47 11.14
N GLY A 30 -15.09 -7.79 10.69
CA GLY A 30 -14.44 -9.09 10.89
C GLY A 30 -13.72 -9.26 12.23
N GLY A 31 -13.54 -8.19 12.99
CA GLY A 31 -12.82 -8.20 14.28
C GLY A 31 -11.30 -8.28 14.13
N GLY A 32 -10.77 -8.01 12.93
CA GLY A 32 -9.34 -8.06 12.64
C GLY A 32 -8.61 -6.82 13.12
N ARG A 33 -7.40 -7.01 13.67
CA ARG A 33 -6.42 -5.94 13.93
C ARG A 33 -5.05 -6.39 13.44
N THR A 34 -4.43 -5.59 12.58
CA THR A 34 -3.07 -5.82 12.08
C THR A 34 -2.23 -4.60 12.35
N GLU A 35 -1.06 -4.77 12.94
CA GLU A 35 -0.11 -3.68 13.16
C GLU A 35 1.22 -3.98 12.47
N LEU A 36 1.69 -3.01 11.69
CA LEU A 36 2.97 -3.08 11.01
C LEU A 36 3.87 -1.97 11.56
N SER A 37 5.02 -2.37 12.09
CA SER A 37 6.10 -1.42 12.36
C SER A 37 6.69 -0.88 11.05
N VAL A 38 7.47 0.21 11.15
CA VAL A 38 8.18 0.76 10.00
C VAL A 38 9.04 -0.30 9.30
N ALA A 39 9.79 -1.12 10.05
CA ALA A 39 10.64 -2.16 9.48
C ALA A 39 9.83 -3.26 8.79
N THR A 40 8.73 -3.72 9.40
CA THR A 40 7.88 -4.75 8.79
C THR A 40 7.24 -4.24 7.52
N PHE A 41 6.72 -3.01 7.52
CA PHE A 41 6.13 -2.39 6.33
C PHE A 41 7.18 -2.24 5.21
N ALA A 42 8.39 -1.76 5.53
CA ALA A 42 9.47 -1.64 4.56
C ALA A 42 9.90 -2.99 3.97
N ASN A 43 9.93 -4.05 4.78
CA ASN A 43 10.23 -5.40 4.29
C ASN A 43 9.19 -5.89 3.31
N TRP A 44 7.90 -5.66 3.57
CA TRP A 44 6.84 -5.98 2.62
C TRP A 44 6.95 -5.17 1.33
N VAL A 45 7.21 -3.87 1.42
CA VAL A 45 7.48 -3.03 0.23
C VAL A 45 8.62 -3.59 -0.61
N ASN A 46 9.74 -3.99 0.01
CA ASN A 46 10.89 -4.55 -0.71
C ASN A 46 10.57 -5.90 -1.35
N LYS A 47 9.86 -6.78 -0.63
CA LYS A 47 9.39 -8.07 -1.16
C LYS A 47 8.51 -7.88 -2.38
N THR A 48 7.56 -6.95 -2.30
CA THR A 48 6.64 -6.63 -3.40
C THR A 48 7.35 -5.95 -4.57
N ALA A 49 8.36 -5.11 -4.31
CA ALA A 49 9.17 -4.52 -5.37
C ALA A 49 10.00 -5.58 -6.12
N ASN A 50 10.56 -6.56 -5.41
CA ASN A 50 11.24 -7.70 -6.01
C ASN A 50 10.26 -8.61 -6.77
N LEU A 51 9.02 -8.77 -6.26
CA LEU A 51 7.97 -9.52 -6.96
C LEU A 51 7.59 -8.87 -8.30
N ILE A 52 7.48 -7.53 -8.34
CA ILE A 52 7.21 -6.78 -9.58
C ILE A 52 8.34 -6.98 -10.60
N GLU A 53 9.60 -6.95 -10.14
CA GLU A 53 10.77 -7.22 -10.98
C GLU A 53 10.81 -8.67 -11.49
N ASP A 54 10.48 -9.65 -10.64
CA ASP A 54 10.47 -11.08 -10.97
C ASP A 54 9.48 -11.43 -12.09
N VAL A 55 8.32 -10.76 -12.12
CA VAL A 55 7.34 -10.90 -13.21
C VAL A 55 7.66 -10.01 -14.42
N GLY A 56 8.76 -9.24 -14.39
CA GLY A 56 9.22 -8.41 -15.50
C GLY A 56 8.34 -7.19 -15.78
N ALA A 57 7.76 -6.58 -14.74
CA ALA A 57 6.83 -5.45 -14.86
C ALA A 57 7.43 -4.10 -14.39
N ASP A 58 8.75 -4.01 -14.20
CA ASP A 58 9.43 -2.75 -13.92
C ASP A 58 9.26 -1.74 -15.06
N ALA A 59 9.23 -0.45 -14.71
CA ALA A 59 8.89 0.68 -15.57
C ALA A 59 7.50 0.58 -16.27
N GLY A 60 6.63 -0.32 -15.80
CA GLY A 60 5.28 -0.55 -16.31
C GLY A 60 4.16 0.11 -15.49
N GLN A 61 2.97 -0.48 -15.55
CA GLN A 61 1.80 -0.04 -14.78
C GLN A 61 1.29 -1.12 -13.82
N VAL A 62 1.13 -0.73 -12.55
CA VAL A 62 0.45 -1.55 -11.54
C VAL A 62 -1.00 -1.09 -11.46
N GLY A 63 -1.91 -1.96 -11.91
CA GLY A 63 -3.34 -1.84 -11.67
C GLY A 63 -3.67 -2.31 -10.26
N LEU A 64 -4.31 -1.45 -9.48
CA LEU A 64 -4.68 -1.67 -8.08
C LEU A 64 -6.20 -1.55 -7.86
N PRO A 65 -7.05 -2.38 -8.52
CA PRO A 65 -8.48 -2.46 -8.21
C PRO A 65 -8.79 -2.66 -6.72
N LEU A 66 -7.89 -3.32 -5.99
CA LEU A 66 -8.00 -3.48 -4.55
C LEU A 66 -8.07 -2.14 -3.80
N ALA A 67 -7.45 -1.07 -4.28
CA ALA A 67 -7.56 0.24 -3.66
C ALA A 67 -8.95 0.87 -3.81
N THR A 68 -9.78 0.40 -4.73
CA THR A 68 -11.17 0.83 -4.85
C THR A 68 -12.06 0.12 -3.84
N SER A 69 -11.87 -1.19 -3.63
CA SER A 69 -12.71 -1.99 -2.73
C SER A 69 -12.22 -1.96 -1.28
N ARG A 70 -10.91 -1.83 -1.06
CA ARG A 70 -10.23 -1.89 0.23
C ARG A 70 -9.10 -0.85 0.33
N PRO A 71 -9.40 0.45 0.16
CA PRO A 71 -8.39 1.52 0.13
C PRO A 71 -7.51 1.60 1.38
N GLY A 72 -8.05 1.19 2.54
CA GLY A 72 -7.39 1.32 3.83
C GLY A 72 -6.57 0.10 4.25
N HIS A 73 -6.72 -1.03 3.56
CA HIS A 73 -6.10 -2.28 3.97
C HIS A 73 -4.58 -2.23 3.84
N TRP A 74 -3.86 -2.81 4.79
CA TRP A 74 -2.39 -2.76 4.81
C TRP A 74 -1.76 -3.40 3.55
N MET A 75 -2.37 -4.49 3.03
CA MET A 75 -1.93 -5.11 1.77
C MET A 75 -2.04 -4.12 0.60
N THR A 76 -3.12 -3.35 0.52
CA THR A 76 -3.33 -2.30 -0.49
C THR A 76 -2.24 -1.24 -0.42
N LEU A 77 -1.97 -0.73 0.79
CA LEU A 77 -1.07 0.41 1.00
C LEU A 77 0.41 0.09 0.74
N ILE A 78 0.81 -1.18 0.67
CA ILE A 78 2.17 -1.59 0.30
C ILE A 78 2.45 -1.31 -1.19
N TRP A 79 1.49 -1.59 -2.05
CA TRP A 79 1.70 -1.64 -3.50
C TRP A 79 2.18 -0.33 -4.11
N PRO A 80 1.66 0.86 -3.74
CA PRO A 80 2.14 2.10 -4.34
C PRO A 80 3.62 2.34 -4.13
N LEU A 81 4.14 2.14 -2.91
CA LEU A 81 5.57 2.32 -2.66
C LEU A 81 6.42 1.25 -3.34
N ALA A 82 5.94 0.01 -3.40
CA ALA A 82 6.64 -1.07 -4.10
C ALA A 82 6.75 -0.80 -5.62
N ALA A 83 5.65 -0.36 -6.23
CA ALA A 83 5.59 0.06 -7.63
C ALA A 83 6.58 1.20 -7.91
N TRP A 84 6.60 2.22 -7.06
CA TRP A 84 7.50 3.36 -7.21
C TRP A 84 8.98 3.00 -7.04
N GLN A 85 9.33 1.93 -6.31
CA GLN A 85 10.72 1.44 -6.26
C GLN A 85 11.19 0.88 -7.61
N ARG A 86 10.25 0.55 -8.50
CA ARG A 86 10.47 -0.06 -9.81
C ARG A 86 10.03 0.82 -10.97
N GLU A 87 9.95 2.13 -10.75
CA GLU A 87 9.50 3.12 -11.76
C GLU A 87 8.10 2.85 -12.32
N CYS A 88 7.30 1.99 -11.66
CA CYS A 88 5.96 1.70 -12.11
C CYS A 88 5.00 2.83 -11.73
N THR A 89 4.07 3.14 -12.62
CA THR A 89 2.93 4.01 -12.30
C THR A 89 1.78 3.19 -11.73
N VAL A 90 1.04 3.74 -10.77
CA VAL A 90 -0.09 3.04 -10.13
C VAL A 90 -1.41 3.58 -10.66
N SER A 91 -2.39 2.72 -10.92
CA SER A 91 -3.75 3.10 -11.30
C SER A 91 -4.76 2.29 -10.49
N PRO A 92 -5.88 2.84 -10.00
CA PRO A 92 -6.97 2.02 -9.45
C PRO A 92 -7.62 1.08 -10.47
N SER A 93 -7.44 1.31 -11.78
CA SER A 93 -7.92 0.43 -12.85
C SER A 93 -6.85 -0.58 -13.28
N ALA A 94 -7.28 -1.75 -13.74
CA ALA A 94 -6.42 -2.77 -14.35
C ALA A 94 -6.39 -2.74 -15.90
N ASP A 95 -7.06 -1.79 -16.55
CA ASP A 95 -7.26 -1.79 -18.02
C ASP A 95 -5.96 -1.78 -18.84
N HIS A 96 -4.90 -1.19 -18.30
CA HIS A 96 -3.59 -1.04 -18.94
C HIS A 96 -2.46 -1.63 -18.08
N ALA A 97 -2.80 -2.46 -17.11
CA ALA A 97 -1.86 -2.96 -16.14
C ALA A 97 -0.96 -4.07 -16.71
N ASP A 98 0.32 -4.03 -16.33
CA ASP A 98 1.25 -5.16 -16.48
C ASP A 98 1.13 -6.11 -15.26
N VAL A 99 0.75 -5.53 -14.10
CA VAL A 99 0.43 -6.26 -12.86
C VAL A 99 -0.91 -5.78 -12.32
N ALA A 100 -1.87 -6.69 -12.15
CA ALA A 100 -3.14 -6.41 -11.49
C ALA A 100 -3.14 -6.92 -10.04
N VAL A 101 -3.63 -6.10 -9.12
CA VAL A 101 -3.73 -6.41 -7.69
C VAL A 101 -5.19 -6.36 -7.26
N VAL A 102 -5.71 -7.51 -6.89
CA VAL A 102 -7.14 -7.73 -6.67
C VAL A 102 -7.42 -8.28 -5.27
N GLY A 103 -8.69 -8.21 -4.87
CA GLY A 103 -9.17 -8.83 -3.63
C GLY A 103 -9.48 -10.32 -3.79
N PRO A 104 -9.92 -10.99 -2.72
CA PRO A 104 -10.23 -12.41 -2.75
C PRO A 104 -11.53 -12.74 -3.52
N ASP A 105 -12.42 -11.75 -3.68
CA ASP A 105 -13.77 -11.94 -4.22
C ASP A 105 -13.87 -11.72 -5.74
N ASP A 106 -12.93 -10.99 -6.34
CA ASP A 106 -12.92 -10.63 -7.77
C ASP A 106 -11.53 -10.83 -8.39
N SER A 107 -11.14 -12.09 -8.49
CA SER A 107 -9.80 -12.49 -8.91
C SER A 107 -9.75 -12.90 -10.38
N GLN A 108 -10.17 -12.02 -11.29
CA GLN A 108 -10.05 -12.26 -12.73
C GLN A 108 -8.61 -11.99 -13.20
N PRO A 109 -7.97 -12.89 -13.95
CA PRO A 109 -6.62 -12.67 -14.45
C PRO A 109 -6.61 -11.64 -15.59
N ILE A 110 -5.58 -10.81 -15.63
CA ILE A 110 -5.22 -10.01 -16.82
C ILE A 110 -4.34 -10.83 -17.78
N VAL A 111 -4.49 -10.58 -19.10
CA VAL A 111 -3.65 -11.17 -20.15
C VAL A 111 -3.40 -10.13 -21.25
N PRO A 112 -2.14 -9.80 -21.59
CA PRO A 112 -0.90 -10.23 -20.94
C PRO A 112 -0.74 -9.63 -19.52
N GLY A 113 0.22 -10.13 -18.75
CA GLY A 113 0.56 -9.61 -17.41
C GLY A 113 0.41 -10.64 -16.29
N ALA A 114 0.63 -10.18 -15.05
CA ALA A 114 0.49 -10.99 -13.83
C ALA A 114 -0.67 -10.48 -12.97
N THR A 115 -1.37 -11.38 -12.29
CA THR A 115 -2.45 -11.01 -11.34
C THR A 115 -2.16 -11.57 -9.97
N PHE A 116 -2.15 -10.72 -8.96
CA PHE A 116 -1.96 -11.09 -7.56
C PHE A 116 -3.24 -10.84 -6.75
N ALA A 117 -3.79 -11.91 -6.18
CA ALA A 117 -4.92 -11.82 -5.26
C ALA A 117 -4.41 -11.64 -3.82
N CYS A 118 -4.90 -10.60 -3.16
CA CYS A 118 -4.64 -10.32 -1.75
C CYS A 118 -5.72 -10.96 -0.89
N SER A 119 -5.33 -11.79 0.09
CA SER A 119 -6.30 -12.51 0.94
C SER A 119 -7.06 -11.61 1.90
N LEU A 120 -6.51 -10.44 2.23
CA LEU A 120 -6.99 -9.52 3.26
C LEU A 120 -7.08 -10.15 4.66
N HIS A 121 -6.42 -11.29 4.85
CA HIS A 121 -6.42 -11.96 6.13
C HIS A 121 -5.59 -11.13 7.13
N PRO A 122 -6.05 -10.90 8.37
CA PRO A 122 -5.36 -10.03 9.33
C PRO A 122 -3.96 -10.53 9.72
N LEU A 123 -3.75 -11.85 9.65
CA LEU A 123 -2.43 -12.48 9.87
C LEU A 123 -1.61 -12.69 8.60
N GLY A 124 -2.07 -12.19 7.45
CA GLY A 124 -1.40 -12.42 6.16
C GLY A 124 -1.33 -13.90 5.81
N LEU A 125 -2.44 -14.65 5.92
CA LEU A 125 -2.51 -16.02 5.41
C LEU A 125 -2.83 -15.99 3.92
N GLY A 126 -2.21 -16.87 3.13
CA GLY A 126 -2.46 -16.98 1.70
C GLY A 126 -3.83 -17.57 1.36
N LEU A 127 -4.30 -17.28 0.16
CA LEU A 127 -5.47 -17.88 -0.48
C LEU A 127 -5.16 -19.30 -0.98
N ARG A 128 -6.22 -20.06 -1.24
CA ARG A 128 -6.18 -21.38 -1.86
C ARG A 128 -7.19 -21.41 -3.00
N ASP A 129 -7.06 -22.39 -3.88
CA ASP A 129 -8.02 -22.67 -4.96
C ASP A 129 -8.27 -21.45 -5.88
N LEU A 130 -7.21 -20.70 -6.17
CA LEU A 130 -7.26 -19.53 -7.05
C LEU A 130 -7.53 -19.92 -8.52
N PRO A 131 -8.20 -19.06 -9.30
CA PRO A 131 -8.36 -19.28 -10.74
C PRO A 131 -7.02 -19.41 -11.46
N PRO A 132 -6.95 -20.18 -12.57
CA PRO A 132 -5.76 -20.23 -13.40
C PRO A 132 -5.31 -18.82 -13.84
N GLY A 133 -4.02 -18.54 -13.73
CA GLY A 133 -3.45 -17.23 -14.06
C GLY A 133 -3.47 -16.21 -12.92
N VAL A 134 -4.00 -16.56 -11.75
CA VAL A 134 -3.94 -15.73 -10.54
C VAL A 134 -3.02 -16.35 -9.51
N LEU A 135 -2.13 -15.52 -8.96
CA LEU A 135 -1.16 -15.87 -7.93
C LEU A 135 -1.59 -15.34 -6.56
N ASP A 136 -1.26 -16.06 -5.50
CA ASP A 136 -1.51 -15.59 -4.12
C ASP A 136 -0.42 -14.59 -3.71
N TYR A 137 -0.81 -13.33 -3.48
CA TYR A 137 0.14 -12.27 -3.14
C TYR A 137 1.02 -12.61 -1.94
N THR A 138 0.42 -13.14 -0.87
CA THR A 138 1.14 -13.37 0.38
C THR A 138 2.24 -14.41 0.19
N THR A 139 1.91 -15.54 -0.44
CA THR A 139 2.85 -16.63 -0.71
C THR A 139 4.00 -16.16 -1.58
N GLU A 140 3.68 -15.47 -2.69
CA GLU A 140 4.69 -14.99 -3.64
C GLU A 140 5.60 -13.93 -3.02
N ALA A 141 5.05 -12.93 -2.32
CA ALA A 141 5.84 -11.90 -1.67
C ALA A 141 6.73 -12.48 -0.56
N LEU A 142 6.26 -13.47 0.21
CA LEU A 142 7.09 -14.08 1.26
C LEU A 142 8.30 -14.82 0.69
N ALA A 143 8.21 -15.35 -0.53
CA ALA A 143 9.32 -16.00 -1.24
C ALA A 143 10.40 -15.01 -1.72
N GLN A 144 10.08 -13.72 -1.82
CA GLN A 144 11.01 -12.69 -2.29
C GLN A 144 12.01 -12.23 -1.19
N PRO A 145 13.21 -11.77 -1.56
CA PRO A 145 14.12 -11.12 -0.61
C PRO A 145 13.50 -9.88 0.04
N ASP A 146 13.86 -9.59 1.29
CA ASP A 146 13.39 -8.42 2.06
C ASP A 146 14.22 -7.15 1.83
N ARG A 147 15.12 -7.18 0.85
CA ARG A 147 15.92 -6.05 0.37
C ARG A 147 15.75 -5.89 -1.12
N ALA A 148 15.46 -4.67 -1.55
CA ALA A 148 15.34 -4.27 -2.94
C ALA A 148 16.19 -3.03 -3.19
N GLY A 149 16.78 -2.93 -4.38
CA GLY A 149 17.29 -1.66 -4.88
C GLY A 149 16.13 -0.71 -5.19
N THR A 150 16.41 0.58 -5.28
CA THR A 150 15.43 1.56 -5.76
C THR A 150 15.93 2.13 -7.07
N LEU A 151 15.13 1.98 -8.13
CA LEU A 151 15.40 2.61 -9.40
C LEU A 151 15.22 4.13 -9.28
N PRO A 152 16.07 4.96 -9.92
CA PRO A 152 15.96 6.41 -9.81
C PRO A 152 14.65 6.92 -10.42
N SER A 153 13.82 7.61 -9.65
CA SER A 153 12.59 8.24 -10.13
C SER A 153 12.53 9.70 -9.67
N GLY A 154 12.55 10.61 -10.64
CA GLY A 154 12.52 12.05 -10.41
C GLY A 154 11.19 12.52 -9.81
N PRO A 155 11.15 13.69 -9.14
CA PRO A 155 9.91 14.21 -8.53
C PRO A 155 8.77 14.44 -9.54
N ASN A 156 9.10 14.67 -10.82
CA ASN A 156 8.13 14.89 -11.89
C ASN A 156 7.76 13.60 -12.66
N ALA A 157 8.33 12.45 -12.29
CA ALA A 157 7.98 11.18 -12.91
C ALA A 157 6.55 10.76 -12.51
N PRO A 158 5.79 10.10 -13.41
CA PRO A 158 4.45 9.61 -13.11
C PRO A 158 4.42 8.67 -11.90
N ALA A 159 3.49 8.90 -10.99
CA ALA A 159 3.33 8.10 -9.77
C ALA A 159 1.94 7.47 -9.67
N TRP A 160 0.90 8.20 -10.09
CA TRP A 160 -0.49 7.79 -9.94
C TRP A 160 -1.32 8.23 -11.14
N ILE A 161 -2.20 7.34 -11.60
CA ILE A 161 -3.20 7.60 -12.65
C ILE A 161 -4.58 7.52 -12.03
N ASP A 162 -5.38 8.56 -12.22
CA ASP A 162 -6.79 8.60 -11.85
C ASP A 162 -7.64 9.03 -13.05
N GLY A 163 -8.23 8.04 -13.73
CA GLY A 163 -8.87 8.23 -15.02
C GLY A 163 -7.90 8.79 -16.06
N ALA A 164 -8.18 9.99 -16.57
CA ALA A 164 -7.32 10.69 -17.54
C ALA A 164 -6.22 11.54 -16.88
N THR A 165 -6.21 11.66 -15.55
CA THR A 165 -5.24 12.48 -14.81
C THR A 165 -4.02 11.64 -14.45
N VAL A 166 -2.83 12.18 -14.73
CA VAL A 166 -1.57 11.59 -14.28
C VAL A 166 -0.92 12.55 -13.30
N LEU A 167 -0.66 12.06 -12.09
CA LEU A 167 0.02 12.79 -11.03
C LEU A 167 1.45 12.30 -10.90
N SER A 168 2.37 13.26 -10.76
CA SER A 168 3.77 13.01 -10.44
C SER A 168 3.98 12.63 -8.98
N HIS A 169 5.17 12.13 -8.64
CA HIS A 169 5.53 11.91 -7.24
C HIS A 169 5.41 13.17 -6.37
N ALA A 170 5.78 14.34 -6.91
CA ALA A 170 5.66 15.61 -6.21
C ALA A 170 4.20 15.96 -5.93
N GLU A 171 3.30 15.77 -6.90
CA GLU A 171 1.87 16.04 -6.71
C GLU A 171 1.23 15.03 -5.75
N VAL A 172 1.56 13.74 -5.84
CA VAL A 172 1.06 12.74 -4.87
C VAL A 172 1.52 13.09 -3.45
N ALA A 173 2.76 13.57 -3.31
CA ALA A 173 3.36 13.98 -2.05
C ALA A 173 3.00 15.41 -1.59
N ASP A 174 2.21 16.16 -2.36
CA ASP A 174 1.73 17.50 -1.98
C ASP A 174 0.61 17.41 -0.94
N VAL A 175 1.02 17.11 0.28
CA VAL A 175 0.17 16.94 1.46
C VAL A 175 0.82 17.59 2.67
N THR A 176 0.01 18.02 3.63
CA THR A 176 0.53 18.48 4.93
C THR A 176 1.13 17.28 5.68
N PRO A 177 2.42 17.29 6.04
CA PRO A 177 3.02 16.22 6.83
C PRO A 177 2.38 16.09 8.22
N VAL A 178 2.24 14.86 8.71
CA VAL A 178 1.66 14.55 10.03
C VAL A 178 2.69 13.84 10.90
N ALA A 179 3.01 14.41 12.06
CA ALA A 179 4.02 13.87 12.99
C ALA A 179 3.38 13.00 14.08
N GLU A 180 2.09 13.14 14.29
CA GLU A 180 1.28 12.42 15.27
C GLU A 180 0.82 11.06 14.76
N ARG A 181 0.16 10.31 15.65
CA ARG A 181 -0.59 9.11 15.29
C ARG A 181 -2.01 9.53 14.91
N VAL A 182 -2.36 9.42 13.63
CA VAL A 182 -3.65 9.90 13.09
C VAL A 182 -4.61 8.74 12.87
N LEU A 183 -5.88 8.94 13.22
CA LEU A 183 -6.96 8.04 12.88
C LEU A 183 -7.45 8.37 11.46
N VAL A 184 -7.52 7.37 10.57
CA VAL A 184 -7.96 7.55 9.19
C VAL A 184 -9.17 6.66 8.92
N ARG A 185 -10.27 7.29 8.49
CA ARG A 185 -11.39 6.60 7.83
C ARG A 185 -11.13 6.64 6.34
N PRO A 186 -11.01 5.49 5.65
CA PRO A 186 -10.76 5.49 4.21
C PRO A 186 -11.81 6.27 3.43
N SER A 187 -11.36 7.04 2.45
CA SER A 187 -12.19 7.73 1.45
C SER A 187 -12.04 7.01 0.09
N ASP A 188 -11.68 7.75 -0.96
CA ASP A 188 -11.15 7.20 -2.20
C ASP A 188 -9.70 6.67 -2.06
N ALA A 189 -9.22 5.99 -3.10
CA ALA A 189 -7.91 5.36 -3.13
C ALA A 189 -6.74 6.34 -2.89
N LEU A 190 -6.72 7.49 -3.56
CA LEU A 190 -5.63 8.46 -3.46
C LEU A 190 -5.70 9.23 -2.14
N GLY A 191 -6.89 9.66 -1.73
CA GLY A 191 -7.13 10.32 -0.44
C GLY A 191 -6.70 9.44 0.72
N THR A 192 -7.05 8.15 0.68
CA THR A 192 -6.64 7.18 1.71
C THR A 192 -5.13 6.95 1.71
N LEU A 193 -4.51 6.75 0.54
CA LEU A 193 -3.05 6.62 0.43
C LEU A 193 -2.34 7.84 1.03
N ARG A 194 -2.82 9.05 0.72
CA ARG A 194 -2.27 10.30 1.22
C ARG A 194 -2.41 10.42 2.74
N ALA A 195 -3.60 10.20 3.28
CA ALA A 195 -3.89 10.36 4.70
C ALA A 195 -3.25 9.27 5.57
N ALA A 196 -3.32 8.00 5.14
CA ALA A 196 -2.87 6.86 5.93
C ALA A 196 -1.37 6.56 5.81
N LEU A 197 -0.71 7.03 4.75
CA LEU A 197 0.68 6.64 4.50
C LEU A 197 1.58 7.82 4.15
N ILE A 198 1.25 8.61 3.12
CA ILE A 198 2.17 9.65 2.64
C ILE A 198 2.39 10.76 3.67
N ALA A 199 1.31 11.35 4.21
CA ALA A 199 1.42 12.41 5.21
C ALA A 199 2.12 11.94 6.50
N PRO A 200 1.80 10.76 7.09
CA PRO A 200 2.52 10.21 8.23
C PRO A 200 3.99 9.90 7.94
N LEU A 201 4.34 9.33 6.77
CA LEU A 201 5.73 9.06 6.42
C LEU A 201 6.56 10.35 6.33
N LEU A 202 6.01 11.38 5.69
CA LEU A 202 6.69 12.66 5.52
C LEU A 202 6.84 13.41 6.85
N GLY A 203 5.87 13.32 7.74
CA GLY A 203 5.90 14.00 9.05
C GLY A 203 6.58 13.20 10.17
N GLY A 204 6.85 11.91 9.95
CA GLY A 204 7.40 11.01 10.99
C GLY A 204 6.35 10.39 11.90
N GLY A 205 5.05 10.57 11.62
CA GLY A 205 3.94 10.00 12.37
C GLY A 205 3.60 8.56 12.01
N SER A 206 2.39 8.15 12.38
CA SER A 206 1.81 6.83 12.06
C SER A 206 0.30 6.93 11.85
N ALA A 207 -0.31 5.90 11.27
CA ALA A 207 -1.75 5.89 11.03
C ALA A 207 -2.45 4.69 11.71
N VAL A 208 -3.69 4.94 12.14
CA VAL A 208 -4.64 3.92 12.53
C VAL A 208 -5.81 3.99 11.56
N VAL A 209 -5.91 3.00 10.69
CA VAL A 209 -6.95 2.94 9.67
C VAL A 209 -8.10 2.08 10.16
N VAL A 210 -9.29 2.64 10.18
CA VAL A 210 -10.52 1.92 10.52
C VAL A 210 -11.33 1.74 9.26
N GLU A 211 -11.35 0.51 8.75
CA GLU A 211 -12.01 0.17 7.49
C GLU A 211 -13.40 -0.44 7.71
N GLY A 212 -14.31 -0.14 6.78
CA GLY A 212 -15.69 -0.62 6.79
C GLY A 212 -16.69 0.29 7.50
N ASP A 213 -17.96 -0.12 7.48
CA ASP A 213 -19.07 0.59 8.12
C ASP A 213 -19.02 0.40 9.64
N ALA A 214 -18.25 1.25 10.30
CA ALA A 214 -18.22 1.39 11.75
C ALA A 214 -19.02 2.62 12.18
N ASP A 215 -19.85 2.46 13.22
CA ASP A 215 -20.47 3.62 13.88
C ASP A 215 -19.42 4.49 14.58
N ASP A 216 -19.75 5.76 14.79
CA ASP A 216 -18.82 6.75 15.34
C ASP A 216 -18.35 6.40 16.76
N ALA A 217 -19.17 5.69 17.54
CA ALA A 217 -18.81 5.29 18.90
C ALA A 217 -17.70 4.23 18.90
N ARG A 218 -17.76 3.26 17.98
CA ARG A 218 -16.71 2.25 17.80
C ARG A 218 -15.43 2.85 17.26
N VAL A 219 -15.53 3.80 16.32
CA VAL A 219 -14.39 4.53 15.79
C VAL A 219 -13.72 5.35 16.91
N GLU A 220 -14.50 6.05 17.72
CA GLU A 220 -14.01 6.82 18.87
C GLU A 220 -13.33 5.92 19.91
N ALA A 221 -13.87 4.72 20.16
CA ALA A 221 -13.25 3.76 21.05
C ALA A 221 -11.86 3.32 20.54
N VAL A 222 -11.69 3.11 19.23
CA VAL A 222 -10.39 2.83 18.61
C VAL A 222 -9.46 4.03 18.78
N ARG A 223 -9.93 5.25 18.47
CA ARG A 223 -9.15 6.49 18.59
C ARG A 223 -8.58 6.67 19.99
N VAL A 224 -9.41 6.46 21.01
CA VAL A 224 -9.00 6.56 22.43
C VAL A 224 -8.00 5.45 22.79
N ALA A 225 -8.28 4.20 22.41
CA ALA A 225 -7.41 3.06 22.73
C ALA A 225 -6.03 3.20 22.08
N GLU A 226 -5.97 3.68 20.85
CA GLU A 226 -4.75 3.85 20.06
C GLU A 226 -4.10 5.24 20.26
N ARG A 227 -4.72 6.11 21.07
CA ARG A 227 -4.26 7.47 21.40
C ARG A 227 -4.00 8.32 20.14
N CYS A 228 -4.96 8.35 19.23
CA CYS A 228 -4.84 9.02 17.94
C CYS A 228 -5.47 10.42 17.93
N VAL A 229 -4.93 11.29 17.07
CA VAL A 229 -5.59 12.52 16.61
C VAL A 229 -6.55 12.22 15.46
N GLU A 230 -7.49 13.11 15.18
CA GLU A 230 -8.35 13.07 13.98
C GLU A 230 -7.68 13.73 12.78
#